data_AF-R2RGS8-F1
#
_entry.id   AF-R2RGS8-F1
#
_cell.length_a   1.000
_cell.length_b   1.000
_cell.length_c   1.000
_cell.angle_alpha   90.00
_cell.angle_beta   90.00
_cell.angle_gamma   90.00
#
_symmetry.space_group_name_H-M   'P 1'
#
loop_
_entity.id
_entity.type
_entity.pdbx_description
1 polymer ?
#
loop_
_entity_poly.entity_id
_entity_poly.type
_entity_poly.pdbx_seq_one_letter_code
_entity_poly.pdbx_strand_id
1 'polypeptide(L)'
;MQILIHYTIQPAVFNYYNRDGTYEFNYSGRIAEVDKFYNKYNKVQDNLFFIVCYTNLSKTQYCIGKIFVNSFDKYVYSKVDTEIQNEIIEHLGILNVNTYDAGIYYKEYTITENLDFKSKLVNDYASKIKLRFFNWEELNLDVTILFDKMIALLFDETNVLNIATAYTPSPRYTDKILKKRYYDALHKIGFISEQGINTNLTILHGDIGEFFMHTLVSKFIDSEKNLKYLYPKLIFKTTPGSAVKGNDGTIYFPEKNEIYYMEAKFYSNLNSAIKKAVTSLEKHNETSQDIIDPEFFRNIKTSRLGEIIEVTDGVEEKLILFLMCDDNYLEKDVQSCIETNNILADLKDKFEVLIFIFPILDKKQFLKYFEEYSTEKGREYYDQK
;
A
#
# COMPACT_ATOMS: atom_id res chain seq x y z
N MET A 1 13.95 5.78 -6.04
CA MET A 1 15.01 5.28 -5.12
C MET A 1 16.34 5.26 -5.82
N GLN A 2 17.38 5.78 -5.18
CA GLN A 2 18.76 5.74 -5.65
C GLN A 2 19.48 4.54 -5.06
N ILE A 3 20.31 3.90 -5.87
CA ILE A 3 21.03 2.65 -5.54
C ILE A 3 22.47 2.80 -6.01
N LEU A 4 23.43 2.38 -5.17
CA LEU A 4 24.84 2.35 -5.54
C LEU A 4 25.24 0.93 -5.96
N ILE A 5 25.70 0.75 -7.19
CA ILE A 5 26.25 -0.52 -7.68
C ILE A 5 27.78 -0.44 -7.70
N HIS A 6 28.43 -1.47 -7.15
CA HIS A 6 29.86 -1.72 -7.22
C HIS A 6 30.15 -2.92 -8.13
N TYR A 7 30.86 -2.68 -9.23
CA TYR A 7 31.28 -3.71 -10.17
C TYR A 7 32.62 -4.31 -9.77
N THR A 8 32.69 -5.64 -9.70
CA THR A 8 33.91 -6.35 -9.33
C THR A 8 34.11 -7.63 -10.12
N ILE A 9 35.37 -7.95 -10.40
CA ILE A 9 35.80 -9.26 -10.90
C ILE A 9 36.42 -10.12 -9.80
N GLN A 10 36.52 -9.61 -8.57
CA GLN A 10 37.18 -10.28 -7.46
C GLN A 10 36.18 -11.14 -6.67
N PRO A 11 36.31 -12.49 -6.68
CA PRO A 11 35.38 -13.35 -5.96
C PRO A 11 35.38 -13.10 -4.44
N ALA A 12 36.53 -12.73 -3.87
CA ALA A 12 36.66 -12.43 -2.45
C ALA A 12 35.78 -11.25 -2.01
N VAL A 13 35.65 -10.22 -2.86
CA VAL A 13 34.77 -9.08 -2.59
C VAL A 13 33.31 -9.53 -2.60
N PHE A 14 32.88 -10.25 -3.63
CA PHE A 14 31.52 -10.77 -3.72
C PHE A 14 31.16 -11.67 -2.55
N ASN A 15 32.03 -12.64 -2.24
CA ASN A 15 31.82 -13.57 -1.14
C ASN A 15 31.78 -12.88 0.21
N TYR A 16 32.56 -11.81 0.42
CA TYR A 16 32.48 -11.02 1.65
C TYR A 16 31.07 -10.45 1.85
N TYR A 17 30.46 -9.90 0.78
CA TYR A 17 29.15 -9.29 0.87
C TYR A 17 27.97 -10.28 0.80
N ASN A 18 28.20 -11.47 0.24
CA ASN A 18 27.15 -12.46 0.09
C ASN A 18 26.89 -13.29 1.35
N ARG A 19 27.67 -13.06 2.42
CA ARG A 19 27.46 -13.68 3.73
C ARG A 19 26.24 -13.05 4.42
N ASP A 20 25.57 -13.86 5.22
CA ASP A 20 24.45 -13.39 6.01
C ASP A 20 24.94 -12.56 7.21
N GLY A 21 24.11 -11.61 7.64
CA GLY A 21 24.39 -10.69 8.73
C GLY A 21 24.82 -9.29 8.28
N THR A 22 25.31 -8.53 9.25
CA THR A 22 25.70 -7.12 9.11
C THR A 22 27.20 -6.97 9.33
N TYR A 23 27.87 -6.19 8.50
CA TYR A 23 29.31 -5.99 8.60
C TYR A 23 29.76 -4.60 8.13
N GLU A 24 30.89 -4.16 8.67
CA GLU A 24 31.46 -2.84 8.38
C GLU A 24 32.19 -2.81 7.03
N PHE A 25 32.10 -1.66 6.34
CA PHE A 25 32.99 -1.41 5.21
C PHE A 25 34.43 -1.21 5.72
N ASN A 26 35.37 -2.04 5.24
CA ASN A 26 36.75 -2.09 5.75
C ASN A 26 37.84 -1.72 4.71
N TYR A 27 37.45 -1.14 3.56
CA TYR A 27 38.38 -0.72 2.52
C TYR A 27 38.16 0.74 2.16
N SER A 28 39.20 1.57 2.26
CA SER A 28 39.13 3.03 2.18
C SER A 28 38.44 3.54 0.91
N GLY A 29 38.75 2.97 -0.26
CA GLY A 29 38.11 3.36 -1.52
C GLY A 29 36.60 3.11 -1.54
N ARG A 30 36.15 1.98 -0.96
CA ARG A 30 34.71 1.67 -0.83
C ARG A 30 34.04 2.60 0.17
N ILE A 31 34.71 2.88 1.29
CA ILE A 31 34.19 3.80 2.32
C ILE A 31 33.97 5.19 1.72
N ALA A 32 34.90 5.70 0.91
CA ALA A 32 34.76 7.01 0.28
C ALA A 32 33.56 7.10 -0.67
N GLU A 33 33.33 6.08 -1.50
CA GLU A 33 32.17 6.05 -2.41
C GLU A 33 30.84 5.89 -1.66
N VAL A 34 30.82 5.04 -0.63
CA VAL A 34 29.64 4.87 0.23
C VAL A 34 29.34 6.16 0.99
N ASP A 35 30.34 6.85 1.54
CA ASP A 35 30.18 8.12 2.24
C ASP A 35 29.57 9.19 1.33
N LYS A 36 30.12 9.34 0.12
CA LYS A 36 29.59 10.27 -0.88
C LYS A 36 28.13 9.97 -1.22
N PHE A 37 27.79 8.71 -1.44
CA PHE A 37 26.42 8.29 -1.77
C PHE A 37 25.46 8.47 -0.59
N TYR A 38 25.87 8.06 0.61
CA TYR A 38 25.09 8.15 1.83
C TYR A 38 24.76 9.60 2.18
N ASN A 39 25.77 10.48 2.21
CA ASN A 39 25.59 11.90 2.52
C ASN A 39 24.69 12.63 1.51
N LYS A 40 24.69 12.17 0.25
CA LYS A 40 23.85 12.73 -0.81
C LYS A 40 22.38 12.33 -0.66
N TYR A 41 22.09 11.11 -0.21
CA TYR A 41 20.74 10.54 -0.33
C TYR A 41 20.06 10.13 0.97
N ASN A 42 20.76 9.96 2.10
CA ASN A 42 20.15 9.48 3.35
C ASN A 42 19.01 10.37 3.86
N LYS A 43 19.02 11.67 3.52
CA LYS A 43 18.01 12.63 3.98
C LYS A 43 16.73 12.61 3.17
N VAL A 44 16.73 11.91 2.03
CA VAL A 44 15.66 11.99 1.02
C VAL A 44 15.10 10.62 0.63
N GLN A 45 15.61 9.52 1.19
CA GLN A 45 15.05 8.19 0.98
C GLN A 45 15.21 7.29 2.20
N ASP A 46 14.19 6.47 2.45
CA ASP A 46 14.12 5.62 3.65
C ASP A 46 15.08 4.43 3.59
N ASN A 47 15.44 3.97 2.38
CA ASN A 47 16.39 2.87 2.17
C ASN A 47 17.51 3.29 1.21
N LEU A 48 18.74 2.94 1.59
CA LEU A 48 19.93 3.08 0.77
C LEU A 48 20.47 1.71 0.44
N PHE A 49 20.45 1.34 -0.84
CA PHE A 49 20.93 0.03 -1.29
C PHE A 49 22.32 0.10 -1.90
N PHE A 50 23.13 -0.91 -1.57
CA PHE A 50 24.40 -1.21 -2.19
C PHE A 50 24.30 -2.57 -2.90
N ILE A 51 24.63 -2.59 -4.18
CA ILE A 51 24.67 -3.81 -4.98
C ILE A 51 26.11 -4.12 -5.31
N VAL A 52 26.56 -5.34 -5.02
CA VAL A 52 27.82 -5.86 -5.55
C VAL A 52 27.51 -6.70 -6.78
N CYS A 53 27.89 -6.19 -7.95
CA CYS A 53 27.80 -6.88 -9.22
C CYS A 53 29.13 -7.60 -9.48
N TYR A 54 29.14 -8.93 -9.31
CA TYR A 54 30.26 -9.77 -9.67
C TYR A 54 30.11 -10.27 -11.10
N THR A 55 31.11 -10.03 -11.94
CA THR A 55 31.14 -10.58 -13.30
C THR A 55 32.41 -11.38 -13.54
N ASN A 56 32.25 -12.58 -14.10
CA ASN A 56 33.31 -13.34 -14.75
C ASN A 56 32.90 -13.66 -16.20
N LEU A 57 33.84 -14.21 -16.98
CA LEU A 57 33.76 -14.46 -18.43
C LEU A 57 32.40 -14.93 -18.98
N SER A 58 31.54 -15.58 -18.18
CA SER A 58 30.20 -16.02 -18.61
C SER A 58 29.08 -15.84 -17.56
N LYS A 59 29.35 -15.24 -16.40
CA LYS A 59 28.40 -15.19 -15.29
C LYS A 59 28.39 -13.83 -14.62
N THR A 60 27.19 -13.27 -14.46
CA THR A 60 26.94 -12.10 -13.63
C THR A 60 26.11 -12.51 -12.41
N GLN A 61 26.54 -12.07 -11.23
CA GLN A 61 25.87 -12.33 -9.96
C GLN A 61 25.72 -11.04 -9.18
N TYR A 62 24.62 -10.92 -8.44
CA TYR A 62 24.33 -9.76 -7.61
C TYR A 62 24.25 -10.17 -6.15
N CYS A 63 24.77 -9.32 -5.29
CA CYS A 63 24.46 -9.34 -3.87
C CYS A 63 23.95 -7.96 -3.49
N ILE A 64 22.84 -7.89 -2.75
CA ILE A 64 22.17 -6.63 -2.44
C ILE A 64 22.01 -6.53 -0.93
N GLY A 65 22.29 -5.34 -0.41
CA GLY A 65 22.11 -5.03 1.00
C GLY A 65 21.87 -3.56 1.22
N LYS A 66 21.41 -3.23 2.43
CA LYS A 66 21.19 -1.87 2.88
C LYS A 66 22.46 -1.30 3.48
N ILE A 67 22.68 0.00 3.27
CA ILE A 67 23.73 0.77 3.92
C ILE A 67 23.10 1.62 5.02
N PHE A 68 23.70 1.59 6.21
CA PHE A 68 23.39 2.52 7.28
C PHE A 68 24.64 2.82 8.10
N VAL A 69 24.55 3.79 9.01
CA VAL A 69 25.60 4.10 9.98
C VAL A 69 25.24 3.44 11.31
N ASN A 70 26.18 2.68 11.88
CA ASN A 70 25.99 2.04 13.18
C ASN A 70 26.24 3.02 14.35
N SER A 71 26.07 2.55 15.59
CA SER A 71 26.29 3.33 16.81
C SER A 71 27.73 3.83 17.03
N PHE A 72 28.68 3.39 16.21
CA PHE A 72 30.10 3.75 16.26
C PHE A 72 30.52 4.64 15.09
N ASP A 73 29.55 5.27 14.41
CA ASP A 73 29.75 6.11 13.23
C ASP A 73 30.47 5.37 12.08
N LYS A 74 30.25 4.05 11.95
CA LYS A 74 30.77 3.24 10.85
C LYS A 74 29.67 2.91 9.86
N TYR A 75 30.01 3.05 8.58
CA TYR A 75 29.19 2.50 7.51
C TYR A 75 29.16 0.98 7.60
N VAL A 76 27.95 0.44 7.62
CA VAL A 76 27.69 -1.00 7.62
C VAL A 76 26.82 -1.38 6.44
N TYR A 77 26.99 -2.61 5.99
CA TYR A 77 26.12 -3.28 5.04
C TYR A 77 25.38 -4.39 5.77
N SER A 78 24.08 -4.48 5.54
CA SER A 78 23.26 -5.63 5.91
C SER A 78 22.62 -6.25 4.68
N LYS A 79 22.85 -7.54 4.44
CA LYS A 79 22.27 -8.26 3.30
C LYS A 79 20.75 -8.32 3.47
N VAL A 80 20.01 -8.02 2.40
CA VAL A 80 18.54 -8.12 2.44
C VAL A 80 18.04 -9.49 2.02
N ASP A 81 16.83 -9.82 2.44
CA ASP A 81 16.16 -11.08 2.09
C ASP A 81 15.97 -11.21 0.58
N THR A 82 15.96 -12.45 0.09
CA THR A 82 15.83 -12.80 -1.35
C THR A 82 14.65 -12.11 -2.02
N GLU A 83 13.53 -11.93 -1.30
CA GLU A 83 12.36 -11.22 -1.82
C GLU A 83 12.70 -9.78 -2.27
N ILE A 84 13.39 -9.03 -1.42
CA ILE A 84 13.80 -7.64 -1.71
C ILE A 84 14.88 -7.62 -2.79
N GLN A 85 15.80 -8.60 -2.78
CA GLN A 85 16.84 -8.70 -3.81
C GLN A 85 16.22 -8.86 -5.20
N ASN A 86 15.28 -9.79 -5.35
CA ASN A 86 14.61 -10.07 -6.62
C ASN A 86 13.85 -8.83 -7.12
N GLU A 87 13.13 -8.16 -6.23
CA GLU A 87 12.38 -6.93 -6.55
C GLU A 87 13.29 -5.82 -7.07
N ILE A 88 14.44 -5.59 -6.42
CA ILE A 88 15.41 -4.58 -6.88
C ILE A 88 16.00 -4.96 -8.25
N ILE A 89 16.38 -6.22 -8.45
CA ILE A 89 16.94 -6.70 -9.72
C ILE A 89 15.94 -6.53 -10.87
N GLU A 90 14.67 -6.85 -10.61
CA GLU A 90 13.58 -6.72 -11.57
C GLU A 90 13.36 -5.25 -11.97
N HIS A 91 13.19 -4.34 -10.99
CA HIS A 91 12.98 -2.93 -11.28
C HIS A 91 14.17 -2.24 -11.97
N LEU A 92 15.38 -2.72 -11.72
CA LEU A 92 16.57 -2.22 -12.41
C LEU A 92 16.76 -2.82 -13.80
N GLY A 93 16.02 -3.88 -14.16
CA GLY A 93 16.19 -4.57 -15.44
C GLY A 93 17.58 -5.20 -15.62
N ILE A 94 18.24 -5.57 -14.51
CA ILE A 94 19.62 -6.07 -14.52
C ILE A 94 19.72 -7.60 -14.43
N LEU A 95 18.60 -8.32 -14.50
CA LEU A 95 18.59 -9.78 -14.33
C LEU A 95 19.53 -10.47 -15.32
N ASN A 96 20.63 -11.05 -14.82
CA ASN A 96 21.69 -11.69 -15.62
C ASN A 96 22.33 -10.79 -16.68
N VAL A 97 22.29 -9.45 -16.52
CA VAL A 97 22.84 -8.49 -17.50
C VAL A 97 24.08 -7.81 -16.95
N ASN A 98 25.22 -8.00 -17.61
CA ASN A 98 26.41 -7.20 -17.28
C ASN A 98 26.21 -5.74 -17.74
N THR A 99 26.04 -4.83 -16.78
CA THR A 99 25.90 -3.39 -17.02
C THR A 99 27.19 -2.59 -16.80
N TYR A 100 28.33 -3.30 -16.68
CA TYR A 100 29.64 -2.68 -16.48
C TYR A 100 30.10 -1.88 -17.69
N ASP A 101 30.47 -0.63 -17.44
CA ASP A 101 31.13 0.25 -18.38
C ASP A 101 32.63 0.33 -18.03
N ALA A 102 33.51 0.17 -19.02
CA ALA A 102 34.94 0.10 -18.79
C ALA A 102 35.47 1.33 -18.02
N GLY A 103 36.20 1.07 -16.93
CA GLY A 103 36.74 2.10 -16.04
C GLY A 103 35.75 2.65 -15.00
N ILE A 104 34.50 2.19 -15.00
CA ILE A 104 33.47 2.62 -14.03
C ILE A 104 33.21 1.49 -13.02
N TYR A 105 33.86 1.57 -11.87
CA TYR A 105 33.70 0.59 -10.80
C TYR A 105 32.47 0.84 -9.91
N TYR A 106 31.94 2.06 -9.91
CA TYR A 106 30.75 2.46 -9.16
C TYR A 106 29.77 3.22 -10.03
N LYS A 107 28.48 2.91 -9.92
CA LYS A 107 27.42 3.56 -10.69
C LYS A 107 26.17 3.74 -9.84
N GLU A 108 25.61 4.94 -9.89
CA GLU A 108 24.31 5.24 -9.29
C GLU A 108 23.21 4.83 -10.27
N TYR A 109 22.22 4.09 -9.77
CA TYR A 109 21.02 3.70 -10.50
C TYR A 109 19.79 4.28 -9.82
N THR A 110 18.75 4.55 -10.62
CA THR A 110 17.48 5.07 -10.13
C THR A 110 16.34 4.12 -10.47
N ILE A 111 15.60 3.69 -9.46
CA ILE A 111 14.26 3.11 -9.63
C ILE A 111 13.26 4.27 -9.57
N THR A 112 12.52 4.48 -10.65
CA THR A 112 11.55 5.59 -10.81
C THR A 112 10.13 5.23 -10.40
N GLU A 113 9.84 3.97 -10.10
CA GLU A 113 8.52 3.54 -9.61
C GLU A 113 8.20 4.09 -8.22
N ASN A 114 6.90 4.21 -7.92
CA ASN A 114 6.42 4.64 -6.61
C ASN A 114 6.80 3.58 -5.56
N LEU A 115 7.51 4.00 -4.51
CA LEU A 115 7.99 3.16 -3.41
C LEU A 115 6.86 2.88 -2.41
N ASP A 116 5.76 2.36 -2.91
CA ASP A 116 4.50 2.22 -2.21
C ASP A 116 4.28 0.76 -1.76
N PHE A 117 3.04 0.40 -1.43
CA PHE A 117 2.64 -0.98 -1.16
C PHE A 117 2.64 -1.85 -2.43
N LYS A 118 2.98 -3.13 -2.27
CA LYS A 118 2.77 -4.19 -3.27
C LYS A 118 1.81 -5.24 -2.76
N SER A 119 1.13 -5.89 -3.68
CA SER A 119 0.35 -7.10 -3.44
C SER A 119 1.15 -8.32 -3.84
N LYS A 120 1.18 -9.36 -3.00
CA LYS A 120 1.78 -10.65 -3.30
C LYS A 120 0.73 -11.75 -3.13
N LEU A 121 0.54 -12.56 -4.16
CA LEU A 121 -0.34 -13.73 -4.08
C LEU A 121 0.17 -14.71 -3.02
N VAL A 122 -0.75 -15.15 -2.17
CA VAL A 122 -0.56 -16.25 -1.22
C VAL A 122 -1.11 -17.55 -1.83
N ASN A 123 -2.26 -17.45 -2.49
CA ASN A 123 -2.87 -18.50 -3.31
C ASN A 123 -3.72 -17.85 -4.42
N ASP A 124 -4.49 -18.64 -5.16
CA ASP A 124 -5.26 -18.19 -6.34
C ASP A 124 -6.26 -17.06 -6.07
N TYR A 125 -6.66 -16.86 -4.81
CA TYR A 125 -7.72 -15.93 -4.44
C TYR A 125 -7.37 -15.05 -3.24
N ALA A 126 -6.20 -15.22 -2.64
CA ALA A 126 -5.76 -14.44 -1.49
C ALA A 126 -4.40 -13.81 -1.77
N SER A 127 -4.31 -12.52 -1.48
CA SER A 127 -3.09 -11.73 -1.56
C SER A 127 -2.78 -11.08 -0.23
N LYS A 128 -1.49 -10.91 0.04
CA LYS A 128 -0.99 -10.16 1.16
C LYS A 128 -0.31 -8.89 0.68
N ILE A 129 -0.66 -7.78 1.30
CA ILE A 129 -0.10 -6.47 1.01
C ILE A 129 1.11 -6.23 1.91
N LYS A 130 2.17 -5.66 1.34
CA LYS A 130 3.42 -5.36 2.05
C LYS A 130 4.05 -4.07 1.51
N LEU A 131 4.69 -3.31 2.39
CA LEU A 131 5.48 -2.15 1.98
C LEU A 131 6.73 -2.60 1.22
N ARG A 132 6.96 -2.05 0.02
CA ARG A 132 8.11 -2.43 -0.82
C ARG A 132 9.44 -2.11 -0.13
N PHE A 133 10.46 -2.94 -0.39
CA PHE A 133 11.83 -2.74 0.08
C PHE A 133 12.06 -2.75 1.60
N PHE A 134 11.06 -3.14 2.39
CA PHE A 134 11.20 -3.40 3.83
C PHE A 134 10.85 -4.85 4.14
N ASN A 135 11.58 -5.47 5.07
CA ASN A 135 11.17 -6.75 5.64
C ASN A 135 10.34 -6.53 6.92
N TRP A 136 9.73 -7.61 7.42
CA TRP A 136 8.87 -7.50 8.59
C TRP A 136 9.63 -7.24 9.89
N GLU A 137 10.87 -7.72 9.99
CA GLU A 137 11.72 -7.47 11.16
C GLU A 137 12.01 -5.97 11.30
N GLU A 138 12.35 -5.31 10.19
CA GLU A 138 12.57 -3.86 10.13
C GLU A 138 11.31 -3.09 10.53
N LEU A 139 10.15 -3.44 9.97
CA LEU A 139 8.89 -2.76 10.30
C LEU A 139 8.43 -3.04 11.74
N ASN A 140 8.79 -4.18 12.33
CA ASN A 140 8.49 -4.47 13.73
C ASN A 140 9.45 -3.73 14.68
N LEU A 141 10.70 -3.52 14.27
CA LEU A 141 11.67 -2.72 15.04
C LEU A 141 11.28 -1.24 15.05
N ASP A 142 10.75 -0.74 13.94
CA ASP A 142 10.23 0.62 13.83
C ASP A 142 8.91 0.64 13.04
N VAL A 143 7.80 0.55 13.79
CA VAL A 143 6.44 0.54 13.23
C VAL A 143 6.06 1.88 12.60
N THR A 144 6.75 2.97 12.96
CA THR A 144 6.44 4.31 12.47
C THR A 144 6.65 4.41 10.96
N ILE A 145 7.61 3.66 10.40
CA ILE A 145 7.85 3.56 8.95
C ILE A 145 6.57 3.12 8.22
N LEU A 146 5.89 2.08 8.72
CA LEU A 146 4.65 1.59 8.13
C LEU A 146 3.52 2.60 8.34
N PHE A 147 3.39 3.13 9.56
CA PHE A 147 2.32 4.06 9.91
C PHE A 147 2.41 5.36 9.12
N ASP A 148 3.60 5.90 8.88
CA ASP A 148 3.78 7.10 8.05
C ASP A 148 3.32 6.87 6.62
N LYS A 149 3.63 5.72 6.02
CA LYS A 149 3.14 5.39 4.68
C LYS A 149 1.62 5.21 4.66
N MET A 150 1.06 4.60 5.69
CA MET A 150 -0.38 4.46 5.87
C MET A 150 -1.09 5.82 6.00
N ILE A 151 -0.59 6.70 6.87
CA ILE A 151 -1.11 8.06 7.07
C ILE A 151 -0.97 8.88 5.80
N ALA A 152 0.16 8.78 5.10
CA ALA A 152 0.36 9.46 3.83
C ALA A 152 -0.71 9.08 2.80
N LEU A 153 -1.19 7.83 2.78
CA LEU A 153 -2.31 7.45 1.92
C LEU A 153 -3.65 8.04 2.37
N LEU A 154 -3.96 7.98 3.68
CA LEU A 154 -5.23 8.46 4.24
C LEU A 154 -5.41 9.98 4.13
N PHE A 155 -4.32 10.74 4.20
CA PHE A 155 -4.29 12.20 4.14
C PHE A 155 -3.71 12.74 2.82
N ASP A 156 -3.56 11.90 1.80
CA ASP A 156 -3.21 12.38 0.47
C ASP A 156 -4.38 13.19 -0.12
N GLU A 157 -4.10 14.43 -0.53
CA GLU A 157 -5.12 15.35 -1.04
C GLU A 157 -5.83 14.77 -2.27
N THR A 158 -5.10 14.09 -3.15
CA THR A 158 -5.68 13.48 -4.35
C THR A 158 -6.60 12.33 -3.99
N ASN A 159 -6.19 11.42 -3.11
CA ASN A 159 -7.01 10.30 -2.65
C ASN A 159 -8.28 10.80 -1.94
N VAL A 160 -8.15 11.77 -1.02
CA VAL A 160 -9.29 12.32 -0.28
C VAL A 160 -10.28 13.00 -1.21
N LEU A 161 -9.81 13.85 -2.13
CA LEU A 161 -10.68 14.47 -3.13
C LEU A 161 -11.30 13.42 -4.07
N ASN A 162 -10.60 12.33 -4.34
CA ASN A 162 -11.08 11.28 -5.23
C ASN A 162 -12.18 10.43 -4.62
N ILE A 163 -11.99 10.01 -3.38
CA ILE A 163 -12.81 9.02 -2.68
C ILE A 163 -13.91 9.70 -1.85
N ALA A 164 -13.58 10.77 -1.12
CA ALA A 164 -14.43 11.36 -0.08
C ALA A 164 -15.19 12.62 -0.52
N THR A 165 -15.17 12.98 -1.82
CA THR A 165 -15.88 14.18 -2.31
C THR A 165 -16.62 13.99 -3.63
N ALA A 166 -17.73 14.73 -3.79
CA ALA A 166 -18.43 14.88 -5.07
C ALA A 166 -17.66 15.73 -6.11
N TYR A 167 -16.39 16.05 -5.87
CA TYR A 167 -15.55 16.84 -6.77
C TYR A 167 -15.45 16.21 -8.17
N THR A 168 -15.56 17.05 -9.20
CA THR A 168 -15.26 16.72 -10.60
C THR A 168 -14.16 17.65 -11.06
N PRO A 169 -13.00 17.17 -11.54
CA PRO A 169 -11.91 18.03 -11.99
C PRO A 169 -12.41 19.11 -12.93
N SER A 170 -12.16 20.38 -12.57
CA SER A 170 -12.54 21.53 -13.35
C SER A 170 -11.35 22.49 -13.42
N PRO A 171 -10.99 23.02 -14.59
CA PRO A 171 -9.92 24.02 -14.72
C PRO A 171 -10.25 25.32 -13.98
N ARG A 172 -11.48 25.50 -13.50
CA ARG A 172 -11.90 26.65 -12.69
C ARG A 172 -11.54 26.52 -11.21
N TYR A 173 -11.12 25.35 -10.76
CA TYR A 173 -10.75 25.15 -9.36
C TYR A 173 -9.33 25.62 -9.12
N THR A 174 -9.22 26.62 -8.26
CA THR A 174 -7.94 27.11 -7.74
C THR A 174 -7.48 26.24 -6.58
N ASP A 175 -6.18 26.24 -6.29
CA ASP A 175 -5.60 25.50 -5.15
C ASP A 175 -6.30 25.81 -3.83
N LYS A 176 -6.74 27.06 -3.65
CA LYS A 176 -7.53 27.47 -2.47
C LYS A 176 -8.86 26.72 -2.37
N ILE A 177 -9.55 26.50 -3.48
CA ILE A 177 -10.82 25.76 -3.51
C ILE A 177 -10.57 24.28 -3.24
N LEU A 178 -9.52 23.70 -3.84
CA LEU A 178 -9.14 22.30 -3.63
C LEU A 178 -8.80 22.04 -2.17
N LYS A 179 -7.92 22.86 -1.59
CA LYS A 179 -7.53 22.78 -0.19
C LYS A 179 -8.72 22.88 0.75
N LYS A 180 -9.66 23.81 0.50
CA LYS A 180 -10.90 23.90 1.30
C LYS A 180 -11.73 22.62 1.21
N ARG A 181 -11.93 22.10 0.00
CA ARG A 181 -12.70 20.86 -0.22
C ARG A 181 -12.04 19.65 0.45
N TYR A 182 -10.72 19.58 0.41
CA TYR A 182 -9.93 18.54 1.06
C TYR A 182 -10.18 18.51 2.56
N TYR A 183 -9.99 19.63 3.27
CA TYR A 183 -10.25 19.66 4.72
C TYR A 183 -11.74 19.50 5.06
N ASP A 184 -12.66 20.06 4.27
CA ASP A 184 -14.10 19.84 4.45
C ASP A 184 -14.44 18.34 4.33
N ALA A 185 -13.74 17.60 3.47
CA ALA A 185 -13.90 16.15 3.32
C ALA A 185 -13.36 15.40 4.53
N LEU A 186 -12.12 15.68 4.94
CA LEU A 186 -11.50 15.10 6.14
C LEU A 186 -12.39 15.28 7.38
N HIS A 187 -12.96 16.48 7.53
CA HIS A 187 -13.85 16.77 8.64
C HIS A 187 -15.12 15.91 8.56
N LYS A 188 -15.76 15.83 7.39
CA LYS A 188 -17.00 15.05 7.20
C LYS A 188 -16.83 13.56 7.43
N ILE A 189 -15.70 12.98 6.99
CA ILE A 189 -15.40 11.56 7.23
C ILE A 189 -14.88 11.29 8.65
N GLY A 190 -14.73 12.32 9.48
CA GLY A 190 -14.30 12.18 10.87
C GLY A 190 -12.80 11.93 11.05
N PHE A 191 -11.98 12.24 10.04
CA PHE A 191 -10.52 12.15 10.08
C PHE A 191 -9.86 13.41 10.66
N ILE A 192 -10.62 14.49 10.83
CA ILE A 192 -10.22 15.66 11.65
C ILE A 192 -11.43 16.17 12.44
N SER A 193 -11.17 16.72 13.62
CA SER A 193 -12.18 17.26 14.52
C SER A 193 -11.56 18.34 15.41
N GLU A 194 -12.35 19.37 15.74
CA GLU A 194 -11.91 20.44 16.65
C GLU A 194 -11.77 19.91 18.08
N GLN A 195 -12.62 18.96 18.48
CA GLN A 195 -12.64 18.37 19.81
C GLN A 195 -11.74 17.12 19.93
N GLY A 196 -10.98 16.79 18.88
CA GLY A 196 -10.24 15.53 18.77
C GLY A 196 -11.10 14.39 18.22
N ILE A 197 -10.45 13.27 17.89
CA ILE A 197 -11.09 12.12 17.23
C ILE A 197 -11.26 10.98 18.21
N ASN A 198 -12.46 10.40 18.25
CA ASN A 198 -12.71 9.21 19.06
C ASN A 198 -12.32 7.94 18.29
N THR A 199 -11.09 7.49 18.52
CA THR A 199 -10.54 6.27 17.92
C THR A 199 -11.13 4.96 18.46
N ASN A 200 -12.09 5.01 19.39
CA ASN A 200 -12.84 3.82 19.82
C ASN A 200 -14.10 3.56 18.99
N LEU A 201 -14.49 4.48 18.10
CA LEU A 201 -15.66 4.31 17.25
C LEU A 201 -15.38 3.27 16.17
N THR A 202 -16.14 2.18 16.17
CA THR A 202 -16.05 1.13 15.13
C THR A 202 -16.36 1.66 13.74
N ILE A 203 -17.18 2.70 13.65
CA ILE A 203 -17.50 3.40 12.41
C ILE A 203 -16.22 4.00 11.78
N LEU A 204 -15.39 4.68 12.57
CA LEU A 204 -14.11 5.23 12.09
C LEU A 204 -13.16 4.12 11.61
N HIS A 205 -13.15 2.96 12.29
CA HIS A 205 -12.33 1.82 11.86
C HIS A 205 -12.78 1.29 10.50
N GLY A 206 -14.10 1.27 10.25
CA GLY A 206 -14.67 0.96 8.95
C GLY A 206 -14.19 1.95 7.89
N ASP A 207 -14.33 3.25 8.15
CA ASP A 207 -13.93 4.31 7.20
C ASP A 207 -12.45 4.25 6.83
N ILE A 208 -11.58 4.01 7.82
CA ILE A 208 -10.14 3.81 7.59
C ILE A 208 -9.93 2.60 6.66
N GLY A 209 -10.61 1.49 6.96
CA GLY A 209 -10.54 0.27 6.17
C GLY A 209 -10.98 0.47 4.73
N GLU A 210 -12.12 1.13 4.54
CA GLU A 210 -12.65 1.49 3.23
C GLU A 210 -11.66 2.39 2.48
N PHE A 211 -11.16 3.45 3.11
CA PHE A 211 -10.23 4.36 2.44
C PHE A 211 -8.98 3.63 1.92
N PHE A 212 -8.41 2.72 2.72
CA PHE A 212 -7.31 1.86 2.27
C PHE A 212 -7.73 0.90 1.16
N MET A 213 -8.87 0.23 1.30
CA MET A 213 -9.41 -0.68 0.31
C MET A 213 -9.55 0.02 -1.06
N HIS A 214 -10.22 1.18 -1.09
CA HIS A 214 -10.38 2.00 -2.28
C HIS A 214 -9.04 2.40 -2.91
N THR A 215 -8.06 2.77 -2.09
CA THR A 215 -6.76 3.28 -2.54
C THR A 215 -5.83 2.15 -3.02
N LEU A 216 -5.91 0.97 -2.41
CA LEU A 216 -4.98 -0.14 -2.63
C LEU A 216 -5.55 -1.21 -3.55
N VAL A 217 -6.77 -1.69 -3.32
CA VAL A 217 -7.39 -2.75 -4.13
C VAL A 217 -7.48 -2.31 -5.59
N SER A 218 -7.85 -1.04 -5.82
CA SER A 218 -7.93 -0.48 -7.17
C SER A 218 -6.60 -0.52 -7.95
N LYS A 219 -5.46 -0.49 -7.26
CA LYS A 219 -4.12 -0.68 -7.87
C LYS A 219 -3.80 -2.13 -8.19
N PHE A 220 -4.44 -3.10 -7.53
CA PHE A 220 -4.06 -4.51 -7.57
C PHE A 220 -5.01 -5.37 -8.41
N ILE A 221 -6.26 -4.95 -8.58
CA ILE A 221 -7.22 -5.63 -9.46
C ILE A 221 -7.09 -5.20 -10.93
N ASP A 222 -6.43 -4.06 -11.19
CA ASP A 222 -6.18 -3.54 -12.54
C ASP A 222 -4.84 -4.08 -13.08
N SER A 223 -4.83 -5.33 -13.54
CA SER A 223 -3.64 -5.95 -14.16
C SER A 223 -3.31 -5.34 -15.53
N GLU A 224 -4.30 -4.76 -16.20
CA GLU A 224 -4.19 -4.15 -17.51
C GLU A 224 -4.42 -2.65 -17.39
N LYS A 225 -3.34 -1.86 -17.32
CA LYS A 225 -3.30 -0.38 -17.11
C LYS A 225 -4.29 0.48 -17.91
N ASN A 226 -5.04 -0.11 -18.84
CA ASN A 226 -6.02 0.51 -19.71
C ASN A 226 -7.48 0.32 -19.33
N LEU A 227 -7.85 -0.66 -18.49
CA LEU A 227 -9.24 -0.95 -18.18
C LEU A 227 -9.88 0.20 -17.39
N LYS A 228 -11.12 0.55 -17.76
CA LYS A 228 -11.92 1.49 -16.99
C LYS A 228 -12.73 0.74 -15.93
N TYR A 229 -12.62 1.18 -14.69
CA TYR A 229 -13.53 0.77 -13.63
C TYR A 229 -14.22 1.98 -13.00
N LEU A 230 -15.46 1.75 -12.60
CA LEU A 230 -16.30 2.71 -11.92
C LEU A 230 -16.43 2.34 -10.45
N TYR A 231 -16.29 3.34 -9.58
CA TYR A 231 -16.39 3.17 -8.14
C TYR A 231 -17.48 4.13 -7.60
N PRO A 232 -18.45 3.67 -6.77
CA PRO A 232 -19.30 4.53 -5.97
C PRO A 232 -18.45 5.28 -4.95
N LYS A 233 -18.35 6.59 -5.10
CA LYS A 233 -17.63 7.42 -4.12
C LYS A 233 -18.23 7.18 -2.71
N LEU A 234 -17.45 7.37 -1.64
CA LEU A 234 -17.93 7.32 -0.25
C LEU A 234 -18.83 8.54 0.09
N ILE A 235 -19.67 8.98 -0.85
CA ILE A 235 -20.32 10.28 -0.77
C ILE A 235 -21.31 10.27 0.39
N PHE A 236 -21.13 11.29 1.24
CA PHE A 236 -22.11 11.77 2.20
C PHE A 236 -22.24 11.00 3.52
N LYS A 237 -21.13 10.88 4.25
CA LYS A 237 -21.22 11.27 5.66
C LYS A 237 -21.51 12.77 5.72
N THR A 238 -22.73 13.11 6.12
CA THR A 238 -23.07 14.51 6.42
C THR A 238 -22.51 14.93 7.78
N THR A 239 -22.20 13.95 8.64
CA THR A 239 -21.60 14.14 9.95
C THR A 239 -20.60 13.02 10.29
N PRO A 240 -19.54 13.30 11.08
CA PRO A 240 -18.50 12.33 11.47
C PRO A 240 -19.01 11.04 12.12
N GLY A 241 -20.15 11.10 12.83
CA GLY A 241 -20.73 9.97 13.57
C GLY A 241 -21.68 9.09 12.76
N SER A 242 -21.94 9.42 11.49
CA SER A 242 -22.81 8.62 10.61
C SER A 242 -22.02 7.52 9.90
N ALA A 243 -22.65 6.38 9.58
CA ALA A 243 -22.08 5.42 8.64
C ALA A 243 -22.16 5.99 7.21
N VAL A 244 -21.30 5.52 6.30
CA VAL A 244 -21.43 5.83 4.88
C VAL A 244 -22.79 5.30 4.40
N LYS A 245 -23.48 6.05 3.53
CA LYS A 245 -24.77 5.65 2.94
C LYS A 245 -24.61 5.54 1.42
N GLY A 246 -25.08 4.46 0.83
CA GLY A 246 -24.92 4.13 -0.59
C GLY A 246 -24.32 2.73 -0.76
N ASN A 247 -23.99 2.33 -1.99
CA ASN A 247 -23.22 1.11 -2.26
C ASN A 247 -21.77 1.33 -1.79
N ASP A 248 -21.57 1.23 -0.49
CA ASP A 248 -20.27 1.14 0.15
C ASP A 248 -19.50 -0.03 -0.47
N GLY A 249 -18.36 0.30 -1.06
CA GLY A 249 -17.52 -0.71 -1.65
C GLY A 249 -18.14 -1.52 -2.80
N THR A 250 -18.50 -0.88 -3.93
CA THR A 250 -18.73 -1.63 -5.19
C THR A 250 -17.70 -1.25 -6.26
N ILE A 251 -17.27 -2.14 -7.15
CA ILE A 251 -16.54 -1.73 -8.36
C ILE A 251 -17.22 -2.38 -9.55
N TYR A 252 -17.55 -1.59 -10.55
CA TYR A 252 -18.03 -2.12 -11.80
C TYR A 252 -16.94 -2.02 -12.88
N PHE A 253 -16.70 -3.13 -13.59
CA PHE A 253 -15.83 -3.24 -14.75
C PHE A 253 -16.68 -3.47 -15.99
N PRO A 254 -17.11 -2.40 -16.69
CA PRO A 254 -17.97 -2.53 -17.87
C PRO A 254 -17.35 -3.40 -18.96
N GLU A 255 -16.03 -3.27 -19.14
CA GLU A 255 -15.29 -3.98 -20.20
C GLU A 255 -15.23 -5.50 -19.98
N LYS A 256 -15.36 -5.95 -18.72
CA LYS A 256 -15.40 -7.37 -18.36
C LYS A 256 -16.81 -7.88 -18.03
N ASN A 257 -17.79 -6.98 -17.93
CA ASN A 257 -19.11 -7.26 -17.37
C ASN A 257 -19.04 -7.92 -15.98
N GLU A 258 -18.15 -7.40 -15.13
CA GLU A 258 -17.94 -7.87 -13.75
C GLU A 258 -18.32 -6.77 -12.76
N ILE A 259 -18.97 -7.15 -11.65
CA ILE A 259 -19.23 -6.28 -10.50
C ILE A 259 -18.64 -6.89 -9.24
N TYR A 260 -17.83 -6.12 -8.52
CA TYR A 260 -17.22 -6.51 -7.26
C TYR A 260 -17.91 -5.82 -6.11
N TYR A 261 -18.47 -6.58 -5.17
CA TYR A 261 -18.86 -6.07 -3.86
C TYR A 261 -17.71 -6.26 -2.90
N MET A 262 -17.29 -5.20 -2.23
CA MET A 262 -16.11 -5.17 -1.39
C MET A 262 -16.48 -4.87 0.04
N GLU A 263 -15.78 -5.50 0.97
CA GLU A 263 -16.02 -5.34 2.39
C GLU A 263 -14.69 -5.18 3.12
N ALA A 264 -14.56 -4.11 3.91
CA ALA A 264 -13.35 -3.78 4.65
C ALA A 264 -13.54 -4.06 6.15
N LYS A 265 -12.67 -4.87 6.73
CA LYS A 265 -12.70 -5.19 8.16
C LYS A 265 -11.38 -4.89 8.84
N PHE A 266 -11.43 -4.07 9.88
CA PHE A 266 -10.28 -3.68 10.68
C PHE A 266 -10.34 -4.32 12.07
N TYR A 267 -9.58 -5.40 12.26
CA TYR A 267 -9.61 -6.25 13.46
C TYR A 267 -8.20 -6.56 13.98
N SER A 268 -8.14 -7.19 15.16
CA SER A 268 -6.87 -7.63 15.75
C SER A 268 -6.42 -9.02 15.31
N ASN A 269 -7.22 -9.74 14.53
CA ASN A 269 -6.78 -11.00 13.95
C ASN A 269 -7.57 -11.36 12.69
N LEU A 270 -6.93 -12.13 11.83
CA LEU A 270 -7.43 -12.53 10.52
C LEU A 270 -8.73 -13.33 10.60
N ASN A 271 -8.84 -14.32 11.49
CA ASN A 271 -10.04 -15.15 11.58
C ASN A 271 -11.27 -14.34 11.99
N SER A 272 -11.15 -13.46 12.97
CA SER A 272 -12.22 -12.53 13.35
C SER A 272 -12.59 -11.58 12.21
N ALA A 273 -11.59 -11.07 11.47
CA ALA A 273 -11.82 -10.20 10.32
C ALA A 273 -12.63 -10.93 9.23
N ILE A 274 -12.23 -12.15 8.85
CA ILE A 274 -12.94 -12.99 7.86
C ILE A 274 -14.38 -13.22 8.30
N LYS A 275 -14.60 -13.73 9.52
CA LYS A 275 -15.95 -14.02 10.02
C LYS A 275 -16.86 -12.80 9.96
N LYS A 276 -16.33 -11.64 10.35
CA LYS A 276 -17.10 -10.39 10.33
C LYS A 276 -17.35 -9.87 8.92
N ALA A 277 -16.41 -10.04 7.99
CA ALA A 277 -16.60 -9.68 6.60
C ALA A 277 -17.71 -10.51 5.95
N VAL A 278 -17.65 -11.84 6.09
CA VAL A 278 -18.66 -12.74 5.52
C VAL A 278 -20.05 -12.46 6.10
N THR A 279 -20.18 -12.34 7.42
CA THR A 279 -21.48 -12.02 8.05
C THR A 279 -22.03 -10.65 7.64
N SER A 280 -21.18 -9.67 7.31
CA SER A 280 -21.64 -8.37 6.81
C SER A 280 -22.19 -8.48 5.38
N LEU A 281 -21.51 -9.24 4.51
CA LEU A 281 -21.97 -9.45 3.13
C LEU A 281 -23.29 -10.23 3.06
N GLU A 282 -23.45 -11.27 3.90
CA GLU A 282 -24.72 -12.02 3.98
C GLU A 282 -25.91 -11.13 4.34
N LYS A 283 -25.71 -10.12 5.19
CA LYS A 283 -26.76 -9.17 5.58
C LYS A 283 -27.09 -8.17 4.46
N HIS A 284 -26.11 -7.77 3.65
CA HIS A 284 -26.37 -6.90 2.50
C HIS A 284 -27.29 -7.58 1.47
N ASN A 285 -27.09 -8.87 1.21
CA ASN A 285 -27.90 -9.62 0.24
C ASN A 285 -29.37 -9.82 0.65
N GLU A 286 -29.73 -9.67 1.93
CA GLU A 286 -31.11 -9.77 2.42
C GLU A 286 -31.90 -8.45 2.29
N THR A 287 -31.21 -7.33 2.04
CA THR A 287 -31.80 -6.00 2.02
C THR A 287 -31.19 -5.15 0.90
N SER A 288 -31.61 -5.38 -0.36
CA SER A 288 -32.17 -4.33 -1.24
C SER A 288 -32.15 -4.67 -2.73
N GLN A 289 -33.25 -4.32 -3.42
CA GLN A 289 -33.29 -4.04 -4.86
C GLN A 289 -33.01 -2.54 -5.03
N ASP A 290 -31.75 -2.12 -5.02
CA ASP A 290 -31.41 -0.70 -5.20
C ASP A 290 -30.94 -0.41 -6.62
N ILE A 291 -31.64 0.51 -7.28
CA ILE A 291 -31.23 1.11 -8.55
C ILE A 291 -29.94 1.89 -8.29
N ILE A 292 -28.88 1.54 -9.03
CA ILE A 292 -27.60 2.22 -8.98
C ILE A 292 -27.74 3.60 -9.66
N ASP A 293 -27.81 4.67 -8.87
CA ASP A 293 -27.87 6.02 -9.43
C ASP A 293 -26.47 6.43 -9.97
N PRO A 294 -26.37 6.77 -11.27
CA PRO A 294 -25.14 7.13 -11.96
C PRO A 294 -24.36 8.30 -11.37
N GLU A 295 -25.02 9.21 -10.65
CA GLU A 295 -24.36 10.36 -10.03
C GLU A 295 -23.39 9.93 -8.90
N PHE A 296 -23.53 8.70 -8.40
CA PHE A 296 -22.68 8.15 -7.35
C PHE A 296 -21.40 7.50 -7.86
N PHE A 297 -21.29 7.20 -9.16
CA PHE A 297 -20.16 6.47 -9.73
C PHE A 297 -19.15 7.41 -10.39
N ARG A 298 -17.87 7.17 -10.08
CA ARG A 298 -16.74 7.89 -10.67
C ARG A 298 -15.82 6.92 -11.38
N ASN A 299 -15.39 7.31 -12.57
CA ASN A 299 -14.24 6.68 -13.19
C ASN A 299 -12.97 7.17 -12.48
N ILE A 300 -12.31 6.29 -11.71
CA ILE A 300 -11.13 6.70 -10.91
C ILE A 300 -9.97 7.15 -11.80
N LYS A 301 -9.77 6.51 -12.96
CA LYS A 301 -8.69 6.82 -13.90
C LYS A 301 -8.79 8.23 -14.51
N THR A 302 -9.98 8.64 -14.91
CA THR A 302 -10.21 9.96 -15.55
C THR A 302 -10.74 11.01 -14.58
N SER A 303 -11.11 10.59 -13.37
CA SER A 303 -11.73 11.42 -12.36
C SER A 303 -13.05 12.08 -12.76
N ARG A 304 -13.66 11.69 -13.88
CA ARG A 304 -14.94 12.24 -14.36
C ARG A 304 -16.12 11.58 -13.63
N LEU A 305 -17.12 12.39 -13.29
CA LEU A 305 -18.44 11.89 -12.89
C LEU A 305 -19.21 11.41 -14.13
N GLY A 306 -20.00 10.34 -13.96
CA GLY A 306 -21.07 9.98 -14.89
C GLY A 306 -20.62 9.40 -16.24
N GLU A 307 -20.54 8.08 -16.31
CA GLU A 307 -21.25 7.39 -17.39
C GLU A 307 -22.48 6.77 -16.70
N ILE A 308 -23.70 7.10 -17.15
CA ILE A 308 -24.87 6.29 -16.81
C ILE A 308 -24.62 4.95 -17.45
N ILE A 309 -24.19 3.97 -16.66
CA ILE A 309 -24.01 2.61 -17.15
C ILE A 309 -25.13 1.77 -16.57
N GLU A 310 -25.99 1.29 -17.46
CA GLU A 310 -26.95 0.25 -17.14
C GLU A 310 -26.16 -1.04 -16.91
N VAL A 311 -26.19 -1.54 -15.68
CA VAL A 311 -25.64 -2.88 -15.40
C VAL A 311 -26.56 -3.87 -16.07
N THR A 312 -26.05 -4.56 -17.09
CA THR A 312 -26.82 -5.50 -17.88
C THR A 312 -27.19 -6.73 -17.06
N ASP A 313 -28.35 -7.32 -17.38
CA ASP A 313 -28.71 -8.65 -16.88
C ASP A 313 -27.58 -9.66 -17.17
N GLY A 314 -27.20 -10.46 -16.17
CA GLY A 314 -26.13 -11.45 -16.29
C GLY A 314 -24.71 -10.90 -16.06
N VAL A 315 -24.57 -9.77 -15.37
CA VAL A 315 -23.28 -9.32 -14.81
C VAL A 315 -22.69 -10.41 -13.89
N GLU A 316 -21.38 -10.62 -13.96
CA GLU A 316 -20.70 -11.55 -13.09
C GLU A 316 -20.42 -10.89 -11.73
N GLU A 317 -21.07 -11.41 -10.67
CA GLU A 317 -20.92 -10.90 -9.31
C GLU A 317 -19.76 -11.56 -8.59
N LYS A 318 -18.86 -10.72 -8.06
CA LYS A 318 -17.64 -11.12 -7.35
C LYS A 318 -17.57 -10.41 -6.01
N LEU A 319 -16.80 -10.96 -5.07
CA LEU A 319 -16.61 -10.41 -3.74
C LEU A 319 -15.14 -10.08 -3.51
N ILE A 320 -14.87 -8.99 -2.78
CA ILE A 320 -13.53 -8.68 -2.29
C ILE A 320 -13.58 -8.47 -0.78
N LEU A 321 -12.77 -9.21 -0.04
CA LEU A 321 -12.58 -8.99 1.39
C LEU A 321 -11.26 -8.26 1.61
N PHE A 322 -11.31 -7.03 2.13
CA PHE A 322 -10.13 -6.27 2.53
C PHE A 322 -9.96 -6.32 4.04
N LEU A 323 -8.94 -7.04 4.50
CA LEU A 323 -8.79 -7.44 5.89
C LEU A 323 -7.57 -6.75 6.50
N MET A 324 -7.80 -5.71 7.30
CA MET A 324 -6.78 -5.05 8.10
C MET A 324 -6.64 -5.75 9.45
N CYS A 325 -5.47 -6.32 9.71
CA CYS A 325 -5.24 -7.17 10.88
C CYS A 325 -3.95 -6.83 11.62
N ASP A 326 -4.00 -6.86 12.96
CA ASP A 326 -2.78 -6.95 13.78
C ASP A 326 -2.00 -8.19 13.35
N ASP A 327 -0.68 -8.11 13.46
CA ASP A 327 0.28 -9.11 12.97
C ASP A 327 0.68 -8.94 11.50
N ASN A 328 1.85 -9.48 11.20
CA ASN A 328 2.46 -9.52 9.89
C ASN A 328 2.25 -10.86 9.18
N TYR A 329 1.43 -11.78 9.71
CA TYR A 329 1.10 -13.13 9.24
C TYR A 329 2.02 -13.72 8.16
N LEU A 330 2.77 -14.78 8.46
CA LEU A 330 3.50 -15.49 7.41
C LEU A 330 2.52 -16.06 6.38
N GLU A 331 2.97 -16.25 5.14
CA GLU A 331 2.13 -16.75 4.04
C GLU A 331 1.44 -18.07 4.39
N LYS A 332 2.17 -18.97 5.04
CA LYS A 332 1.62 -20.25 5.55
C LYS A 332 0.50 -20.05 6.59
N ASP A 333 0.58 -19.02 7.42
CA ASP A 333 -0.38 -18.77 8.49
C ASP A 333 -1.66 -18.16 7.90
N VAL A 334 -1.50 -17.26 6.92
CA VAL A 334 -2.60 -16.76 6.08
C VAL A 334 -3.31 -17.92 5.40
N GLN A 335 -2.56 -18.78 4.69
CA GLN A 335 -3.11 -19.90 3.95
C GLN A 335 -3.90 -20.84 4.87
N SER A 336 -3.30 -21.24 6.00
CA SER A 336 -3.96 -22.10 6.98
C SER A 336 -5.23 -21.46 7.55
N CYS A 337 -5.20 -20.17 7.89
CA CYS A 337 -6.36 -19.46 8.40
C CYS A 337 -7.51 -19.41 7.38
N ILE A 338 -7.20 -19.25 6.11
CA ILE A 338 -8.19 -19.19 5.03
C ILE A 338 -8.78 -20.58 4.76
N GLU A 339 -7.96 -21.61 4.63
CA GLU A 339 -8.39 -22.98 4.30
C GLU A 339 -9.22 -23.63 5.41
N THR A 340 -8.98 -23.25 6.66
CA THR A 340 -9.70 -23.82 7.82
C THR A 340 -10.96 -23.02 8.20
N ASN A 341 -11.29 -21.95 7.48
CA ASN A 341 -12.45 -21.12 7.79
C ASN A 341 -13.69 -21.61 7.04
N ASN A 342 -14.53 -22.41 7.71
CA ASN A 342 -15.75 -22.97 7.12
C ASN A 342 -16.72 -21.91 6.59
N ILE A 343 -16.85 -20.77 7.27
CA ILE A 343 -17.79 -19.70 6.85
C ILE A 343 -17.32 -19.07 5.54
N LEU A 344 -16.02 -18.93 5.35
CA LEU A 344 -15.44 -18.47 4.08
C LEU A 344 -15.58 -19.54 2.98
N ALA A 345 -15.44 -20.82 3.31
CA ALA A 345 -15.66 -21.91 2.35
C ALA A 345 -17.10 -21.86 1.81
N ASP A 346 -18.10 -21.74 2.69
CA ASP A 346 -19.51 -21.63 2.31
C ASP A 346 -19.81 -20.40 1.42
N LEU A 347 -19.06 -19.29 1.61
CA LEU A 347 -19.17 -18.11 0.77
C LEU A 347 -18.56 -18.34 -0.63
N LYS A 348 -17.39 -19.00 -0.68
CA LYS A 348 -16.69 -19.31 -1.93
C LYS A 348 -17.41 -20.33 -2.82
N ASP A 349 -18.30 -21.14 -2.23
CA ASP A 349 -19.19 -22.02 -3.00
C ASP A 349 -20.28 -21.26 -3.76
N LYS A 350 -20.54 -20.00 -3.37
CA LYS A 350 -21.60 -19.15 -3.94
C LYS A 350 -21.07 -18.04 -4.83
N PHE A 351 -19.87 -17.53 -4.54
CA PHE A 351 -19.28 -16.38 -5.22
C PHE A 351 -17.78 -16.59 -5.47
N GLU A 352 -17.25 -15.96 -6.52
CA GLU A 352 -15.80 -15.75 -6.63
C GLU A 352 -15.38 -14.71 -5.58
N VAL A 353 -14.47 -15.08 -4.67
CA VAL A 353 -14.02 -14.22 -3.57
C VAL A 353 -12.54 -13.94 -3.67
N LEU A 354 -12.15 -12.68 -3.80
CA LEU A 354 -10.78 -12.21 -3.66
C LEU A 354 -10.52 -11.69 -2.25
N ILE A 355 -9.35 -11.97 -1.69
CA ILE A 355 -9.01 -11.59 -0.32
C ILE A 355 -7.71 -10.80 -0.35
N PHE A 356 -7.71 -9.60 0.23
CA PHE A 356 -6.53 -8.78 0.44
C PHE A 356 -6.28 -8.61 1.92
N ILE A 357 -5.11 -9.03 2.38
CA ILE A 357 -4.72 -8.91 3.78
C ILE A 357 -3.74 -7.75 3.90
N PHE A 358 -4.13 -6.73 4.65
CA PHE A 358 -3.31 -5.57 4.91
C PHE A 358 -2.83 -5.57 6.37
N PRO A 359 -1.60 -6.06 6.64
CA PRO A 359 -1.06 -6.10 7.99
C PRO A 359 -0.74 -4.69 8.47
N ILE A 360 -1.19 -4.38 9.69
CA ILE A 360 -0.94 -3.10 10.36
C ILE A 360 -0.04 -3.25 11.58
N LEU A 361 0.43 -4.47 11.86
CA LEU A 361 1.27 -4.85 13.00
C LEU A 361 0.57 -4.69 14.37
N ASP A 362 0.09 -3.50 14.72
CA ASP A 362 -0.63 -3.20 15.96
C ASP A 362 -1.71 -2.12 15.74
N LYS A 363 -2.98 -2.53 15.78
CA LYS A 363 -4.16 -1.66 15.67
C LYS A 363 -4.17 -0.52 16.67
N LYS A 364 -3.86 -0.79 17.94
CA LYS A 364 -3.97 0.22 19.00
C LYS A 364 -2.91 1.29 18.80
N GLN A 365 -1.69 0.89 18.48
CA GLN A 365 -0.60 1.82 18.19
C GLN A 365 -0.90 2.63 16.92
N PHE A 366 -1.39 1.98 15.85
CA PHE A 366 -1.78 2.69 14.64
C PHE A 366 -2.89 3.71 14.90
N LEU A 367 -3.95 3.33 15.63
CA LEU A 367 -5.05 4.25 15.95
C LEU A 367 -4.58 5.45 16.78
N LYS A 368 -3.67 5.24 17.74
CA LYS A 368 -3.06 6.33 18.50
C LYS A 368 -2.24 7.25 17.58
N TYR A 369 -1.43 6.69 16.70
CA TYR A 369 -0.64 7.44 15.72
C TYR A 369 -1.53 8.26 14.78
N PHE A 370 -2.62 7.65 14.31
CA PHE A 370 -3.65 8.32 13.52
C PHE A 370 -4.30 9.49 14.28
N GLU A 371 -4.65 9.32 15.56
CA GLU A 371 -5.24 10.37 16.39
C GLU A 371 -4.30 11.59 16.55
N GLU A 372 -3.02 11.33 16.80
CA GLU A 372 -1.99 12.36 16.93
C GLU A 372 -1.85 13.18 15.64
N TYR A 373 -1.67 12.49 14.50
CA TYR A 373 -1.57 13.13 13.18
C TYR A 373 -2.85 13.90 12.81
N SER A 374 -4.00 13.30 13.07
CA SER A 374 -5.30 13.90 12.78
C SER A 374 -5.53 15.17 13.60
N THR A 375 -5.08 15.19 14.85
CA THR A 375 -5.18 16.37 15.73
C THR A 375 -4.32 17.51 15.18
N GLU A 376 -3.08 17.21 14.77
CA GLU A 376 -2.20 18.19 14.13
C GLU A 376 -2.80 18.73 12.83
N LYS A 377 -3.29 17.86 11.95
CA LYS A 377 -3.97 18.25 10.71
C LYS A 377 -5.25 19.05 10.94
N GLY A 378 -6.00 18.72 12.00
CA GLY A 378 -7.17 19.47 12.41
C GLY A 378 -6.83 20.92 12.76
N ARG A 379 -5.77 21.15 13.55
CA ARG A 379 -5.34 22.51 13.92
C ARG A 379 -5.05 23.38 12.69
N GLU A 380 -4.36 22.84 11.69
CA GLU A 380 -4.11 23.55 10.43
C GLU A 380 -5.40 24.08 9.78
N TYR A 381 -6.51 23.35 9.89
CA TYR A 381 -7.80 23.74 9.33
C TYR A 381 -8.55 24.74 10.21
N TYR A 382 -8.63 24.49 11.53
CA TYR A 382 -9.42 25.30 12.44
C TYR A 382 -8.76 26.65 12.78
N ASP A 383 -7.43 26.72 12.80
CA ASP A 383 -6.70 27.97 13.01
C ASP A 383 -6.80 28.93 11.80
N GLN A 384 -7.22 28.44 10.63
CA GLN A 384 -7.42 29.21 9.40
C GLN A 384 -8.87 29.66 9.18
N LYS A 385 -9.81 29.24 10.03
CA LYS A 385 -11.22 29.67 10.01
C LYS A 385 -11.44 30.87 10.91
#